data_AF-A0A3L7WF99-F1
#
_entry.id   AF-A0A3L7WF99-F1
#
_cell.length_a   1.000
_cell.length_b   1.000
_cell.length_c   1.000
_cell.angle_alpha   90.00
_cell.angle_beta   90.00
_cell.angle_gamma   90.00
#
_symmetry.space_group_name_H-M   'P 1'
#
loop_
_entity.id
_entity.type
_entity.pdbx_description
1 polymer ?
#
loop_
_entity_poly.entity_id
_entity_poly.type
_entity_poly.pdbx_seq_one_letter_code
_entity_poly.pdbx_strand_id
1 'polypeptide(L)'
;MSEIGAKIVELLTALMTVITAVVTPNWAALIGLLPLFIAPLVVLWFLSTTGAWTLVAITKRGPRLAPRDEAPVPAARAADGTPIYPAGRPYSARRAEVYPAGSVRDRQGLPLSLACPGCGAVRLAEISTCAGCGMEIRQRSVMQLERPSGPPAGGSANA
;
A
#
# COMPACT_ATOMS: atom_id res chain seq x y z
N MET A 1 15.76 -36.62 77.60
CA MET A 1 15.20 -35.88 76.45
C MET A 1 14.32 -36.85 75.68
N SER A 2 13.01 -36.62 75.72
CA SER A 2 11.95 -37.61 75.48
C SER A 2 11.80 -38.01 74.02
N GLU A 3 11.56 -39.29 73.78
CA GLU A 3 11.19 -39.94 72.51
C GLU A 3 10.12 -39.17 71.71
N ILE A 4 9.20 -38.52 72.41
CA ILE A 4 8.16 -37.64 71.85
C ILE A 4 8.76 -36.46 71.05
N GLY A 5 9.87 -35.88 71.54
CA GLY A 5 10.56 -34.78 70.85
C GLY A 5 11.17 -35.23 69.52
N ALA A 6 11.72 -36.45 69.47
CA ALA A 6 12.26 -37.01 68.23
C ALA A 6 11.16 -37.26 67.18
N LYS A 7 10.00 -37.77 67.61
CA LYS A 7 8.85 -38.01 66.74
C LYS A 7 8.23 -36.73 66.18
N ILE A 8 8.20 -35.65 66.97
CA ILE A 8 7.73 -34.33 66.51
C ILE A 8 8.67 -33.78 65.44
N VAL A 9 9.99 -33.89 65.63
CA VAL A 9 10.98 -33.43 64.63
C VAL A 9 10.88 -34.25 63.34
N GLU A 10 10.73 -35.58 63.45
CA GLU A 10 10.56 -36.48 62.30
C GLU A 10 9.30 -36.11 61.48
N LEU A 11 8.16 -35.90 62.16
CA LEU A 11 6.90 -35.49 61.53
C LEU A 11 7.02 -34.12 60.85
N LEU A 12 7.63 -33.15 61.51
CA LEU A 12 7.81 -31.79 60.97
C LEU A 12 8.74 -31.80 59.75
N THR A 13 9.79 -32.61 59.78
CA THR A 13 10.72 -32.76 58.64
C THR A 13 10.01 -33.38 57.44
N ALA A 14 9.22 -34.44 57.66
CA ALA A 14 8.42 -35.07 56.62
C ALA A 14 7.38 -34.11 56.01
N LEU A 15 6.68 -33.35 56.85
CA LEU A 15 5.73 -32.34 56.42
C LEU A 15 6.41 -31.25 55.58
N MET A 16 7.58 -30.76 56.02
CA MET A 16 8.35 -29.76 55.28
C MET A 16 8.82 -30.28 53.91
N THR A 17 9.23 -31.54 53.81
CA THR A 17 9.59 -32.13 52.50
C THR A 17 8.42 -32.23 51.53
N VAL A 18 7.20 -32.50 52.02
CA VAL A 18 6.01 -32.53 51.17
C VAL A 18 5.60 -31.12 50.74
N ILE A 19 5.64 -30.16 51.68
CA ILE A 19 5.33 -28.77 51.39
C ILE A 19 6.32 -28.19 50.38
N THR A 20 7.63 -28.47 50.50
CA THR A 20 8.62 -27.96 49.54
C THR A 20 8.49 -28.60 48.16
N ALA A 21 8.10 -29.88 48.07
CA ALA A 21 7.82 -30.51 46.78
C ALA A 21 6.63 -29.86 46.03
N VAL A 22 5.62 -29.40 46.77
CA VAL A 22 4.40 -28.79 46.21
C VAL A 22 4.55 -27.28 45.98
N VAL A 23 5.20 -26.57 46.91
CA VAL A 23 5.37 -25.10 46.87
C VAL A 23 6.56 -24.68 46.00
N THR A 24 7.62 -25.50 45.97
CA THR A 24 8.81 -25.30 45.13
C THR A 24 9.10 -26.54 44.29
N PRO A 25 8.20 -26.92 43.36
CA PRO A 25 8.56 -27.89 42.35
C PRO A 25 9.79 -27.37 41.58
N ASN A 26 10.54 -28.26 40.94
CA ASN A 26 11.72 -27.87 40.15
C ASN A 26 11.29 -27.02 38.93
N TRP A 27 11.05 -25.72 39.17
CA TRP A 27 10.61 -24.75 38.17
C TRP A 27 11.63 -24.62 37.04
N ALA A 28 12.91 -24.84 37.32
CA ALA A 28 13.95 -24.84 36.29
C ALA A 28 13.73 -25.96 35.25
N ALA A 29 13.29 -27.15 35.68
CA ALA A 29 12.96 -28.22 34.74
C ALA A 29 11.71 -27.90 33.91
N LEU A 30 10.68 -27.32 34.53
CA LEU A 30 9.45 -26.91 33.83
C LEU A 30 9.73 -25.79 32.82
N ILE A 31 10.53 -24.79 33.21
CA ILE A 31 10.97 -23.70 32.34
C ILE A 31 11.89 -24.22 31.24
N GLY A 32 12.72 -25.22 31.52
CA GLY A 32 13.53 -25.89 30.51
C GLY A 32 12.71 -26.61 29.43
N LEU A 33 11.47 -27.03 29.76
CA LEU A 33 10.55 -27.67 28.82
C LEU A 33 9.73 -26.68 27.98
N LEU A 34 9.52 -25.45 28.46
CA LEU A 34 8.73 -24.42 27.78
C LEU A 34 9.15 -24.18 26.32
N PRO A 35 10.45 -24.06 25.97
CA PRO A 35 10.89 -23.91 24.58
C PRO A 35 10.39 -25.01 23.65
N LEU A 36 10.25 -26.24 24.15
CA LEU A 36 9.82 -27.39 23.35
C LEU A 36 8.34 -27.29 22.93
N PHE A 37 7.53 -26.55 23.69
CA PHE A 37 6.12 -26.27 23.37
C PHE A 37 5.95 -24.94 22.64
N ILE A 38 6.68 -23.90 23.06
CA ILE A 38 6.56 -22.56 22.48
C ILE A 38 7.14 -22.51 21.06
N ALA A 39 8.32 -23.09 20.84
CA ALA A 39 8.98 -23.05 19.54
C ALA A 39 8.11 -23.60 18.40
N PRO A 40 7.48 -24.80 18.48
CA PRO A 40 6.63 -25.29 17.40
C PRO A 40 5.37 -24.44 17.21
N LEU A 41 4.78 -23.89 18.28
CA LEU A 41 3.62 -23.00 18.17
C LEU A 41 3.97 -21.70 17.44
N VAL A 42 5.11 -21.10 17.78
CA VAL A 42 5.62 -19.89 17.12
C VAL A 42 5.91 -20.17 15.65
N VAL A 43 6.60 -21.27 15.34
CA VAL A 43 6.90 -21.68 13.96
C VAL A 43 5.61 -21.90 13.16
N LEU A 44 4.64 -22.63 13.73
CA LEU A 44 3.35 -22.87 13.09
C LEU A 44 2.60 -21.56 12.83
N TRP A 45 2.62 -20.64 13.80
CA TRP A 45 1.99 -19.33 13.66
C TRP A 45 2.65 -18.46 12.58
N PHE A 46 3.98 -18.47 12.50
CA PHE A 46 4.70 -17.77 11.44
C PHE A 46 4.40 -18.37 10.07
N LEU A 47 4.39 -19.69 9.95
CA LEU A 47 4.07 -20.38 8.69
C LEU A 47 2.63 -20.13 8.25
N SER A 48 1.66 -20.19 9.17
CA SER A 48 0.25 -19.96 8.85
C SER A 48 0.00 -18.50 8.44
N THR A 49 0.59 -17.55 9.17
CA THR A 49 0.44 -16.11 8.89
C THR A 49 1.11 -15.79 7.56
N THR A 50 2.37 -16.18 7.38
CA THR A 50 3.11 -15.93 6.14
C THR A 50 2.44 -16.63 4.96
N GLY A 51 1.99 -17.87 5.11
CA GLY A 51 1.27 -18.61 4.09
C GLY A 51 -0.06 -17.95 3.70
N ALA A 52 -0.83 -17.45 4.68
CA ALA A 52 -2.07 -16.72 4.40
C ALA A 52 -1.80 -15.42 3.63
N TRP A 53 -0.79 -14.65 4.06
CA TRP A 53 -0.42 -13.40 3.39
C TRP A 53 0.16 -13.61 1.99
N THR A 54 1.00 -14.63 1.78
CA THR A 54 1.52 -14.96 0.44
C THR A 54 0.39 -15.40 -0.47
N LEU A 55 -0.54 -16.21 0.03
CA LEU A 55 -1.71 -16.64 -0.74
C LEU A 55 -2.60 -15.45 -1.10
N VAL A 56 -2.84 -14.52 -0.17
CA VAL A 56 -3.54 -13.26 -0.47
C VAL A 56 -2.78 -12.44 -1.52
N ALA A 57 -1.46 -12.30 -1.39
CA ALA A 57 -0.66 -11.53 -2.33
C ALA A 57 -0.69 -12.12 -3.76
N ILE A 58 -0.72 -13.45 -3.88
CA ILE A 58 -0.77 -14.14 -5.18
C ILE A 58 -2.19 -14.12 -5.77
N THR A 59 -3.21 -14.36 -4.94
CA THR A 59 -4.61 -14.53 -5.39
C THR A 59 -5.33 -13.20 -5.58
N LYS A 60 -5.11 -12.22 -4.70
CA LYS A 60 -5.70 -10.88 -4.80
C LYS A 60 -4.72 -9.95 -5.51
N ARG A 61 -4.78 -9.97 -6.85
CA ARG A 61 -4.17 -8.90 -7.65
C ARG A 61 -4.92 -7.61 -7.34
N GLY A 62 -4.27 -6.72 -6.57
CA GLY A 62 -4.82 -5.41 -6.24
C GLY A 62 -5.14 -4.59 -7.49
N PRO A 63 -6.01 -3.57 -7.37
CA PRO A 63 -6.34 -2.70 -8.49
C PRO A 63 -5.07 -2.04 -9.03
N ARG A 64 -4.83 -2.16 -10.34
CA ARG A 64 -3.68 -1.52 -10.98
C ARG A 64 -4.03 -0.05 -11.22
N LEU A 65 -3.08 0.83 -10.94
CA LEU A 65 -3.18 2.23 -11.35
C LEU A 65 -2.72 2.28 -12.81
N ALA A 66 -3.65 2.55 -13.71
CA ALA A 66 -3.33 2.83 -15.10
C ALA A 66 -3.41 4.35 -15.33
N PRO A 67 -2.54 4.93 -16.17
CA PRO A 67 -2.79 6.25 -16.72
C PRO A 67 -4.20 6.26 -17.30
N ARG A 68 -4.99 7.29 -17.00
CA ARG A 68 -6.30 7.44 -17.62
C ARG A 68 -6.10 7.66 -19.12
N ASP A 69 -6.50 6.69 -19.93
CA ASP A 69 -6.50 6.76 -21.40
C ASP A 69 -7.64 7.69 -21.86
N GLU A 70 -7.50 8.98 -21.57
CA GLU A 70 -8.37 10.00 -22.14
C GLU A 70 -7.87 10.33 -23.56
N ALA A 71 -8.72 10.16 -24.56
CA ALA A 71 -8.35 10.47 -25.93
C ALA A 71 -8.16 11.99 -26.12
N PRO A 72 -7.28 12.44 -27.02
CA PRO A 72 -7.22 13.84 -27.43
C PRO A 72 -8.57 14.30 -27.97
N VAL A 73 -9.03 15.46 -27.52
CA VAL A 73 -10.32 16.05 -27.90
C VAL A 73 -10.06 17.15 -28.93
N PRO A 74 -10.85 17.25 -30.01
CA PRO A 74 -10.72 18.36 -30.95
C PRO A 74 -10.90 19.70 -30.23
N ALA A 75 -10.06 20.68 -30.55
CA ALA A 75 -10.16 22.02 -30.00
C ALA A 75 -11.49 22.67 -30.39
N ALA A 76 -12.14 23.32 -29.42
CA ALA A 76 -13.32 24.14 -29.70
C ALA A 76 -12.96 25.21 -30.74
N ARG A 77 -13.93 25.64 -31.56
CA ARG A 77 -13.70 26.66 -32.58
C ARG A 77 -14.46 27.93 -32.24
N ALA A 78 -13.84 29.08 -32.47
CA ALA A 78 -14.48 30.38 -32.41
C ALA A 78 -15.44 30.57 -33.61
N ALA A 79 -16.21 31.67 -33.57
CA ALA A 79 -17.19 32.01 -34.62
C ALA A 79 -16.55 32.22 -36.01
N ASP A 80 -15.25 32.52 -36.04
CA ASP A 80 -14.42 32.67 -37.25
C ASP A 80 -13.79 31.35 -37.71
N GLY A 81 -14.07 30.23 -37.04
CA GLY A 81 -13.51 28.91 -37.33
C GLY A 81 -12.13 28.64 -36.76
N THR A 82 -11.51 29.62 -36.07
CA THR A 82 -10.19 29.45 -35.46
C THR A 82 -10.24 28.52 -34.24
N PRO A 83 -9.25 27.64 -34.05
CA PRO A 83 -9.22 26.75 -32.89
C PRO A 83 -8.86 27.52 -31.62
N ILE A 84 -9.66 27.31 -30.57
CA ILE A 84 -9.49 27.87 -29.22
C ILE A 84 -8.78 26.82 -28.36
N TYR A 85 -7.63 27.19 -27.81
CA TYR A 85 -6.87 26.32 -26.91
C TYR A 85 -6.99 26.80 -25.46
N PRO A 86 -7.40 25.93 -24.53
CA PRO A 86 -7.52 26.29 -23.12
C PRO A 86 -6.14 26.47 -22.48
N ALA A 87 -6.00 27.50 -21.65
CA ALA A 87 -4.78 27.73 -20.89
C ALA A 87 -4.54 26.59 -19.88
N GLY A 88 -3.27 26.24 -19.68
CA GLY A 88 -2.90 25.14 -18.79
C GLY A 88 -3.34 23.76 -19.31
N ARG A 89 -3.53 23.57 -20.62
CA ARG A 89 -3.67 22.24 -21.23
C ARG A 89 -2.71 22.09 -22.41
N PRO A 90 -2.13 20.90 -22.63
CA PRO A 90 -1.29 20.66 -23.79
C PRO A 90 -2.17 20.57 -25.04
N TYR A 91 -1.71 21.11 -26.16
CA TYR A 91 -2.43 21.07 -27.41
C TYR A 91 -1.49 20.98 -28.62
N SER A 92 -2.02 20.47 -29.73
CA SER A 92 -1.37 20.47 -31.03
C SER A 92 -2.01 21.53 -31.92
N ALA A 93 -1.26 22.59 -32.23
CA ALA A 93 -1.71 23.62 -33.15
C ALA A 93 -1.94 23.07 -34.57
N ARG A 94 -1.11 22.12 -35.00
CA ARG A 94 -1.19 21.49 -36.34
C ARG A 94 -2.46 20.68 -36.55
N ARG A 95 -2.91 19.96 -35.51
CA ARG A 95 -4.06 19.06 -35.59
C ARG A 95 -5.34 19.67 -35.03
N ALA A 96 -5.24 20.85 -34.40
CA ALA A 96 -6.32 21.45 -33.64
C ALA A 96 -6.90 20.47 -32.61
N GLU A 97 -6.03 19.84 -31.82
CA GLU A 97 -6.39 18.86 -30.78
C GLU A 97 -5.87 19.32 -29.42
N VAL A 98 -6.65 19.11 -28.37
CA VAL A 98 -6.29 19.31 -26.96
C VAL A 98 -6.04 17.95 -26.32
N TYR A 99 -4.89 17.83 -25.68
CA TYR A 99 -4.41 16.58 -25.08
C TYR A 99 -4.69 16.54 -23.58
N PRO A 100 -4.73 15.34 -22.97
CA PRO A 100 -4.82 15.18 -21.53
C PRO A 100 -3.71 15.91 -20.79
N ALA A 101 -3.96 16.24 -19.52
CA ALA A 101 -2.92 16.82 -18.68
C ALA A 101 -1.75 15.84 -18.54
N GLY A 102 -0.52 16.34 -18.60
CA GLY A 102 0.69 15.54 -18.52
C GLY A 102 1.18 14.95 -19.85
N SER A 103 0.42 15.10 -20.94
CA SER A 103 0.90 14.79 -22.28
C SER A 103 1.95 15.82 -22.72
N VAL A 104 3.12 15.34 -23.15
CA VAL A 104 4.21 16.19 -23.67
C VAL A 104 4.37 16.08 -25.18
N ARG A 105 3.90 14.98 -25.78
CA ARG A 105 4.01 14.69 -27.21
C ARG A 105 2.68 14.23 -27.79
N ASP A 106 2.48 14.52 -29.07
CA ASP A 106 1.32 14.04 -29.83
C ASP A 106 1.47 12.55 -30.23
N ARG A 107 0.47 12.02 -30.94
CA ARG A 107 0.48 10.62 -31.42
C ARG A 107 1.59 10.32 -32.45
N GLN A 108 2.27 11.33 -32.99
CA GLN A 108 3.38 11.22 -33.93
C GLN A 108 4.72 11.48 -33.25
N GLY A 109 4.72 11.76 -31.94
CA GLY A 109 5.92 12.08 -31.18
C GLY A 109 6.39 13.53 -31.31
N LEU A 110 5.60 14.43 -31.90
CA LEU A 110 5.93 15.85 -31.97
C LEU A 110 5.61 16.54 -30.62
N PRO A 111 6.40 17.57 -30.23
CA PRO A 111 6.20 18.25 -28.96
C PRO A 111 4.89 19.05 -28.96
N LEU A 112 4.14 18.96 -27.87
CA LEU A 112 2.90 19.70 -27.66
C LEU A 112 3.19 21.11 -27.14
N SER A 113 2.30 22.04 -27.49
CA SER A 113 2.32 23.41 -26.97
C SER A 113 1.43 23.54 -25.74
N LEU A 114 1.75 24.47 -24.86
CA LEU A 114 0.97 24.79 -23.67
C LEU A 114 1.03 26.29 -23.40
N ALA A 115 -0.15 26.90 -23.25
CA ALA A 115 -0.27 28.29 -22.83
C ALA A 115 -0.25 28.38 -21.29
N CYS A 116 0.55 29.30 -20.75
CA CYS A 116 0.62 29.56 -19.32
C CYS A 116 -0.74 30.10 -18.81
N PRO A 117 -1.35 29.53 -17.75
CA PRO A 117 -2.59 30.04 -17.18
C PRO A 117 -2.42 31.37 -16.45
N GLY A 118 -1.19 31.73 -16.05
CA GLY A 118 -0.92 33.01 -15.38
C GLY A 118 -0.80 34.18 -16.35
N CYS A 119 -0.02 34.05 -17.42
CA CYS A 119 0.29 35.16 -18.34
C CYS A 119 0.00 34.89 -19.82
N GLY A 120 -0.55 33.72 -20.17
CA GLY A 120 -0.88 33.36 -21.56
C GLY A 120 0.31 32.99 -22.44
N ALA A 121 1.56 33.19 -21.98
CA ALA A 121 2.75 32.87 -22.77
C ALA A 121 2.76 31.39 -23.21
N VAL A 122 2.97 31.16 -24.50
CA VAL A 122 3.00 29.82 -25.09
C VAL A 122 4.40 29.24 -25.00
N ARG A 123 4.49 27.99 -24.57
CA ARG A 123 5.75 27.22 -24.47
C ARG A 123 5.52 25.77 -24.86
N LEU A 124 6.59 24.99 -24.95
CA LEU A 124 6.49 23.54 -25.06
C LEU A 124 5.96 22.95 -23.74
N ALA A 125 5.14 21.91 -23.84
CA ALA A 125 4.56 21.22 -22.69
C ALA A 125 5.62 20.51 -21.82
N GLU A 126 6.77 20.14 -22.41
CA GLU A 126 7.88 19.49 -21.71
C GLU A 126 8.62 20.41 -20.73
N ILE A 127 8.60 21.72 -20.97
CA ILE A 127 9.22 22.72 -20.10
C ILE A 127 8.28 22.93 -18.92
N SER A 128 8.68 22.76 -17.66
CA SER A 128 7.75 22.98 -16.53
C SER A 128 7.56 24.47 -16.21
N THR A 129 8.58 25.29 -16.44
CA THR A 129 8.61 26.71 -16.05
C THR A 129 8.19 27.64 -17.18
N CYS A 130 7.44 28.70 -16.83
CA CYS A 130 7.08 29.76 -17.77
C CYS A 130 8.19 30.81 -17.82
N ALA A 131 8.72 31.07 -19.02
CA ALA A 131 9.72 32.13 -19.22
C ALA A 131 9.16 33.56 -19.07
N GLY A 132 7.84 33.74 -19.22
CA GLY A 132 7.20 35.06 -19.13
C GLY A 132 6.97 35.54 -17.70
N CYS A 133 6.42 34.68 -16.82
CA CYS A 133 6.07 35.05 -15.45
C CYS A 133 6.74 34.19 -14.36
N GLY A 134 7.62 33.26 -14.72
CA GLY A 134 8.32 32.39 -13.76
C GLY A 134 7.48 31.25 -13.17
N MET A 135 6.18 31.15 -13.49
CA MET A 135 5.30 30.13 -12.93
C MET A 135 5.73 28.71 -13.34
N GLU A 136 5.90 27.82 -12.36
CA GLU A 136 6.13 26.39 -12.59
C GLU A 136 4.80 25.63 -12.66
N ILE A 137 4.58 24.91 -13.75
CA ILE A 137 3.39 24.12 -14.01
C ILE A 137 3.83 22.69 -14.24
N ARG A 138 3.59 21.83 -13.25
CA ARG A 138 3.80 20.39 -13.37
C ARG A 138 2.49 19.71 -13.73
N GLN A 139 2.30 19.45 -15.02
CA GLN A 139 1.14 18.70 -15.46
C GLN A 139 1.36 17.22 -15.20
N ARG A 140 0.57 16.66 -14.28
CA ARG A 140 0.57 15.22 -14.02
C ARG A 140 -0.55 14.58 -14.81
N SER A 141 -0.28 13.41 -15.38
CA SER A 141 -1.35 12.55 -15.89
C SER A 141 -2.29 12.21 -14.74
N VAL A 142 -3.59 12.30 -15.01
CA VAL A 142 -4.58 11.80 -14.07
C VAL A 142 -4.48 10.29 -14.10
N MET A 143 -4.10 9.70 -12.97
CA MET A 143 -4.12 8.26 -12.80
C MET A 143 -5.54 7.84 -12.50
N GLN A 144 -6.02 6.81 -13.19
CA GLN A 144 -7.30 6.18 -12.89
C GLN A 144 -7.03 4.79 -12.31
N LEU A 145 -7.80 4.45 -11.28
CA LEU A 145 -7.83 3.09 -10.80
C LEU A 145 -8.44 2.24 -11.92
N GLU A 146 -7.64 1.38 -12.53
CA GLU A 146 -8.14 0.45 -13.52
C GLU A 146 -9.07 -0.52 -12.77
N ARG A 147 -10.37 -0.39 -13.03
CA ARG A 147 -11.35 -1.30 -12.43
C ARG A 147 -11.12 -2.65 -13.10
N PRO A 148 -10.70 -3.69 -12.36
CA PRO A 148 -10.51 -5.00 -12.95
C PRO A 148 -11.80 -5.44 -13.63
N SER A 149 -11.71 -5.94 -14.87
CA SER A 149 -12.84 -6.53 -15.57
C SER A 149 -13.21 -7.85 -14.87
N GLY A 150 -14.24 -7.80 -14.03
CA GLY A 150 -14.77 -8.99 -13.35
C GLY A 150 -15.71 -8.66 -12.19
N PRO A 151 -16.59 -9.60 -11.81
CA PRO A 151 -17.39 -9.46 -10.60
C PRO A 151 -16.48 -9.33 -9.37
N PRO A 152 -16.89 -8.55 -8.35
CA PRO A 152 -16.09 -8.38 -7.14
C PRO A 152 -15.77 -9.76 -6.53
N ALA A 153 -14.49 -10.01 -6.24
CA ALA A 153 -14.07 -11.25 -5.63
C ALA A 153 -14.61 -11.35 -4.19
N GLY A 154 -15.57 -12.25 -3.99
CA GLY A 154 -15.99 -12.71 -2.67
C GLY A 154 -16.99 -11.83 -1.95
N GLY A 155 -18.19 -11.66 -2.53
CA GLY A 155 -19.38 -11.44 -1.71
C GLY A 155 -19.79 -12.76 -1.07
N SER A 156 -19.78 -12.84 0.25
CA SER A 156 -20.17 -14.01 1.03
C SER A 156 -21.62 -14.40 0.77
N ALA A 157 -21.84 -15.33 -0.17
CA ALA A 157 -23.02 -16.18 -0.16
C ALA A 157 -22.67 -17.41 0.68
N ASN A 158 -22.90 -17.33 1.99
CA ASN A 158 -23.05 -18.47 2.88
C ASN A 158 -23.98 -17.99 4.02
N ALA A 159 -25.27 -18.30 3.88
CA ALA A 159 -26.26 -18.31 4.95
C ALA A 159 -26.64 -19.77 5.20
#